data_AF-W4VHP0-F1
#
_entry.id   AF-W4VHP0-F1
#
_cell.length_a   1.000
_cell.length_b   1.000
_cell.length_c   1.000
_cell.angle_alpha   90.00
_cell.angle_beta   90.00
_cell.angle_gamma   90.00
#
_symmetry.space_group_name_H-M   'P 1'
#
loop_
_entity.id
_entity.type
_entity.pdbx_description
1 polymer ?
#
loop_
_entity_poly.entity_id
_entity_poly.type
_entity_poly.pdbx_seq_one_letter_code
_entity_poly.pdbx_strand_id
1 'polypeptide(L)' 'MRGFGKDISINDLAEMIVKDKTRIRHIPHIHPQSEIPKLLCNYQKAKDMLGWQPVFSLEEGLQKTEQWIKSTNLI' A
#
# COMPACT_ATOMS: atom_id res chain seq x y z
N MET A 1 -3.55 3.53 11.97
CA MET A 1 -3.28 3.76 10.55
C MET A 1 -1.87 4.33 10.41
N ARG A 2 -0.91 3.52 9.96
CA ARG A 2 0.48 3.96 9.74
C ARG A 2 0.58 4.42 8.30
N GLY A 3 0.85 5.70 8.07
CA GLY A 3 0.98 6.21 6.71
C GLY A 3 2.36 6.81 6.46
N PHE A 4 2.84 6.57 5.26
CA PHE A 4 4.22 6.76 4.84
C PHE A 4 4.53 8.18 4.33
N GLY A 5 3.57 9.10 4.38
CA GLY A 5 3.69 10.44 3.81
C GLY A 5 3.92 10.47 2.30
N LYS A 6 3.81 9.32 1.63
CA LYS A 6 3.86 9.15 0.18
C LYS A 6 2.57 8.46 -0.26
N ASP A 7 1.89 9.04 -1.24
CA ASP A 7 0.80 8.41 -1.95
C ASP A 7 1.35 7.58 -3.11
N ILE A 8 0.68 6.46 -3.39
CA ILE A 8 0.91 5.63 -4.57
C ILE A 8 -0.46 5.34 -5.18
N SER A 9 -0.59 5.38 -6.52
CA SER A 9 -1.84 5.00 -7.16
C SER A 9 -2.04 3.48 -7.09
N ILE A 10 -3.29 3.02 -7.14
CA ILE A 10 -3.59 1.58 -7.19
C ILE A 10 -2.97 0.93 -8.43
N ASN A 11 -2.86 1.67 -9.54
CA ASN A 11 -2.21 1.20 -10.75
C ASN A 11 -0.71 0.98 -10.53
N ASP A 12 -0.02 1.95 -9.95
CA ASP A 12 1.43 1.82 -9.67
C ASP A 12 1.70 0.70 -8.67
N LEU A 13 0.82 0.52 -7.67
CA LEU A 13 0.90 -0.58 -6.73
C LEU A 13 0.73 -1.94 -7.43
N ALA A 14 -0.25 -2.06 -8.33
CA ALA A 14 -0.47 -3.28 -9.10
C ALA A 14 0.73 -3.60 -10.01
N GLU A 15 1.32 -2.58 -10.64
CA GLU A 15 2.54 -2.71 -11.44
C GLU A 15 3.74 -3.17 -10.60
N MET A 16 3.90 -2.64 -9.38
CA MET A 16 4.97 -3.06 -8.47
C MET A 16 4.87 -4.53 -8.07
N ILE A 17 3.65 -5.03 -7.85
CA ILE A 17 3.41 -6.42 -7.42
C ILE A 17 3.56 -7.39 -8.60
N VAL A 18 2.91 -7.11 -9.72
CA VAL A 18 2.79 -8.06 -10.84
C VAL A 18 3.97 -7.97 -11.80
N LYS A 19 4.63 -6.80 -11.90
CA LYS A 19 5.72 -6.43 -12.82
C LYS A 19 5.40 -6.60 -14.33
N ASP A 20 4.29 -7.24 -14.65
CA ASP A 20 3.77 -7.49 -15.99
C ASP A 20 2.39 -6.83 -16.13
N LYS A 21 2.33 -5.76 -16.93
CA LYS A 21 1.10 -4.98 -17.16
C LYS A 21 0.01 -5.78 -17.86
N THR A 22 0.35 -6.84 -18.61
CA THR A 22 -0.63 -7.63 -19.37
C THR A 22 -1.55 -8.46 -18.49
N ARG A 23 -1.16 -8.66 -17.23
CA ARG A 23 -1.93 -9.38 -16.21
C ARG A 23 -2.84 -8.47 -15.38
N ILE A 24 -2.77 -7.16 -15.57
CA ILE A 24 -3.60 -6.18 -14.86
C ILE A 24 -4.88 -5.96 -15.66
N ARG A 25 -6.03 -6.17 -15.01
CA ARG A 25 -7.36 -5.92 -15.60
C ARG A 25 -8.12 -4.94 -14.75
N HIS A 26 -8.61 -3.88 -15.37
CA HIS A 26 -9.50 -2.93 -14.71
C HIS A 26 -10.93 -3.45 -14.78
N ILE A 27 -11.59 -3.54 -13.63
CA ILE A 27 -13.00 -3.90 -13.54
C ILE A 27 -13.80 -2.67 -13.07
N PRO A 28 -15.06 -2.51 -13.49
CA PRO A 28 -15.91 -1.43 -13.00
C PRO A 28 -16.03 -1.47 -11.48
N HIS A 29 -15.72 -0.35 -10.82
CA HIS A 29 -15.81 -0.26 -9.36
C HIS A 29 -17.27 -0.19 -8.92
N ILE A 30 -17.69 -1.11 -8.05
CA ILE A 30 -19.10 -1.27 -7.63
C ILE A 30 -19.60 -0.17 -6.67
N HIS A 31 -18.72 0.63 -6.07
CA HIS A 31 -19.08 1.70 -5.12
C HIS A 31 -18.17 2.94 -5.21
N PRO A 32 -18.33 3.80 -6.23
CA PRO A 32 -17.49 5.00 -6.40
C PRO A 32 -17.73 6.09 -5.35
N GLN A 33 -18.86 6.08 -4.64
CA GLN A 33 -19.20 7.11 -3.64
C GLN A 33 -18.46 6.98 -2.30
N SER A 34 -17.83 5.82 -2.03
CA SER A 34 -17.16 5.54 -0.75
C SER A 34 -15.63 5.59 -0.83
N GLU A 35 -15.07 5.95 -1.99
CA GLU A 35 -13.62 6.02 -2.17
C GLU A 35 -13.06 7.37 -1.72
N ILE A 36 -11.99 7.33 -0.94
CA ILE A 36 -11.22 8.51 -0.58
C ILE A 36 -10.18 8.73 -1.69
N PRO A 37 -10.25 9.83 -2.48
CA PRO A 37 -9.43 10.00 -3.68
C PRO A 37 -7.92 10.04 -3.41
N LYS A 38 -7.53 10.48 -2.21
CA LYS A 38 -6.14 10.53 -1.77
C LYS A 38 -6.05 10.40 -0.25
N LEU A 39 -5.38 9.35 0.20
CA LEU A 39 -5.05 9.14 1.61
C LEU A 39 -3.58 9.46 1.84
N LEU A 40 -3.27 10.73 2.13
CA LEU A 40 -1.93 11.16 2.52
C LEU A 40 -1.89 11.36 4.04
N CYS A 41 -1.33 10.40 4.76
CA CYS A 41 -1.15 10.52 6.20
C CYS A 41 0.07 11.42 6.50
N ASN A 42 -0.18 12.55 7.16
CA ASN A 42 0.87 13.36 7.75
C ASN A 42 1.20 12.82 9.16
N TYR A 43 2.36 12.16 9.29
CA TYR A 43 2.83 11.59 10.55
C TYR A 43 3.76 12.53 11.35
N GLN A 44 3.90 13.80 10.95
CA GLN A 44 4.80 14.78 11.60
C GLN A 44 4.53 14.90 13.10
N LYS A 45 3.25 14.97 13.49
CA LYS A 45 2.85 15.01 14.91
C LYS A 45 3.31 13.78 15.71
N ALA A 46 3.28 12.59 15.11
CA ALA A 46 3.75 11.37 15.77
C ALA A 46 5.28 11.33 15.89
N LYS A 47 5.98 11.89 14.90
CA LYS A 47 7.45 12.05 14.95
C LYS A 47 7.86 12.99 16.07
N ASP A 48 7.21 14.15 16.16
CA ASP A 48 7.57 15.20 17.12
C ASP A 48 7.21 14.80 18.56
N MET A 49 6.10 14.09 18.76
CA MET A 49 5.63 13.71 20.09
C MET A 49 6.18 12.39 20.61
N LEU A 50 6.43 11.41 19.72
CA LEU A 50 6.75 10.03 20.10
C LEU A 50 8.09 9.55 19.54
N GLY A 51 8.81 10.40 18.79
CA GLY A 51 10.00 9.97 18.04
C GLY A 51 9.69 8.90 16.99
N TRP A 52 8.40 8.70 16.69
CA TRP A 52 7.96 7.58 15.86
C TRP A 52 8.09 7.94 14.37
N GLN A 53 8.78 7.09 13.63
CA GLN A 53 8.86 7.17 12.18
C GLN A 53 8.65 5.77 11.58
N PRO A 54 8.09 5.67 10.37
CA PRO A 54 7.98 4.39 9.71
C PRO A 54 9.39 3.84 9.38
N VAL A 55 9.62 2.57 9.70
CA VAL A 55 10.95 1.92 9.60
C VAL A 55 11.08 1.02 8.37
N PHE A 56 9.96 0.59 7.77
CA PHE A 56 9.93 -0.34 6.64
C PHE A 56 9.43 0.33 5.38
N SER A 57 10.23 0.40 4.31
CA SER A 57 9.75 0.96 3.04
C SER A 57 8.53 0.20 2.49
N LEU A 58 7.82 0.79 1.52
CA LEU A 58 6.68 0.14 0.87
C LEU A 58 7.12 -1.18 0.22
N GLU A 59 8.27 -1.18 -0.44
CA GLU A 59 8.86 -2.34 -1.10
C GLU A 59 9.20 -3.45 -0.10
N GLU A 60 9.85 -3.11 1.02
CA GLU A 60 10.16 -4.07 2.09
C GLU A 60 8.89 -4.65 2.72
N GLY A 61 7.87 -3.80 2.92
CA GLY A 61 6.56 -4.22 3.42
C GLY A 61 5.86 -5.19 2.47
N LEU A 62 5.88 -4.91 1.17
CA LEU A 62 5.31 -5.78 0.13
C LEU A 62 6.00 -7.14 0.08
N GLN A 63 7.34 -7.18 0.09
CA GLN A 63 8.10 -8.43 0.08
C GLN A 63 7.81 -9.31 1.29
N LYS A 64 7.79 -8.73 2.49
CA LYS A 64 7.45 -9.47 3.72
C LYS A 64 6.02 -9.98 3.71
N THR A 65 5.09 -9.17 3.19
CA THR A 65 3.68 -9.57 3.05
C THR A 65 3.53 -10.73 2.06
N GLU A 66 4.22 -10.69 0.93
CA GLU A 66 4.24 -11.78 -0.06
C GLU A 66 4.80 -13.07 0.56
N GLN A 67 5.91 -12.99 1.30
CA GLN A 67 6.49 -14.13 2.01
C GLN A 67 5.54 -14.71 3.05
N TRP A 68 4.86 -13.85 3.82
CA TRP A 68 3.87 -14.29 4.81
C TRP A 68 2.66 -14.96 4.18
N ILE A 69 2.15 -14.45 3.05
CA ILE A 69 1.05 -15.10 2.32
C ILE A 69 1.48 -16.49 1.83
N LYS A 70 2.70 -16.60 1.25
CA LYS A 70 3.28 -17.88 0.82
C LYS A 70 3.46 -18.87 1.96
N SER A 71 3.87 -18.41 3.15
CA SER A 71 4.06 -19.28 4.31
C SER A 71 2.75 -19.76 4.94
N THR A 72 1.64 -19.06 4.68
CA THR A 72 0.38 -19.29 5.42
C THR A 72 -0.66 -20.09 4.62
N ASN A 73 -0.33 -20.59 3.42
CA ASN A 73 -1.22 -21.44 2.60
C ASN A 73 -2.66 -20.91 2.51
N LEU A 74 -2.81 -19.57 2.44
CA LEU A 74 -4.10 -18.88 2.36
C LEU A 74 -4.78 -19.03 0.98
N ILE A 75 -4.18 -19.84 0.10
CA ILE A 75 -4.66 -20.22 -1.23
C ILE A 75 -4.24 -21.67 -1.47
#